data_AF-V7CLT9-F1
#
_entry.id   AF-V7CLT9-F1
#
_cell.length_a   1.000
_cell.length_b   1.000
_cell.length_c   1.000
_cell.angle_alpha   90.00
_cell.angle_beta   90.00
_cell.angle_gamma   90.00
#
_symmetry.space_group_name_H-M   'P 1'
#
loop_
_entity.id
_entity.type
_entity.pdbx_description
1 polymer ?
#
loop_
_entity_poly.entity_id
_entity_poly.type
_entity_poly.pdbx_seq_one_letter_code
_entity_poly.pdbx_strand_id
1 'polypeptide(L)'
;MTRKRIQIKKIDNISSRQVTFSKRRKGLFKKAQELSTLCDADIALIVFSATSKLFDYASSSMQQVIERLDRHSAMHRSDRSYMELQVSFSNINLLL
;
A
#
# COMPACT_ATOMS: atom_id res chain seq x y z
N MET A 1 -6.29 -22.25 -23.59
CA MET A 1 -5.48 -21.11 -24.07
C MET A 1 -4.26 -20.93 -23.16
N THR A 2 -3.07 -20.93 -23.73
CA THR A 2 -1.80 -20.76 -23.01
C THR A 2 -1.59 -19.30 -22.59
N ARG A 3 -1.07 -19.06 -21.38
CA ARG A 3 -0.82 -17.72 -20.86
C ARG A 3 0.37 -17.09 -21.60
N LYS A 4 0.11 -16.07 -22.44
CA LYS A 4 1.19 -15.30 -23.09
C LYS A 4 1.82 -14.33 -22.10
N ARG A 5 3.15 -14.18 -22.16
CA ARG A 5 3.88 -13.12 -21.45
C ARG A 5 3.47 -11.77 -22.06
N ILE A 6 3.23 -10.78 -21.21
CA ILE A 6 2.90 -9.40 -21.62
C ILE A 6 3.89 -8.42 -21.00
N GLN A 7 4.15 -7.30 -21.65
CA GLN A 7 4.91 -6.19 -21.07
C GLN A 7 4.15 -5.56 -19.90
N ILE A 8 4.86 -5.07 -18.88
CA ILE A 8 4.27 -4.31 -17.78
C ILE A 8 4.09 -2.86 -18.23
N LYS A 9 2.99 -2.61 -18.92
CA LYS A 9 2.52 -1.29 -19.36
C LYS A 9 0.99 -1.24 -19.34
N LYS A 10 0.40 -0.05 -19.49
CA LYS A 10 -1.06 0.09 -19.61
C LYS A 10 -1.56 -0.74 -20.79
N ILE A 11 -2.60 -1.55 -20.58
CA ILE A 11 -3.25 -2.32 -21.65
C ILE A 11 -4.17 -1.37 -22.42
N ASP A 12 -3.92 -1.18 -23.71
CA ASP A 12 -4.66 -0.20 -24.52
C ASP A 12 -6.10 -0.64 -24.76
N ASN A 13 -6.29 -1.90 -25.19
CA ASN A 13 -7.60 -2.48 -25.44
C ASN A 13 -8.44 -2.53 -24.14
N ILE A 14 -9.57 -1.82 -24.15
CA ILE A 14 -10.42 -1.58 -22.96
C ILE A 14 -10.97 -2.89 -22.41
N SER A 15 -11.52 -3.77 -23.25
CA SER A 15 -12.08 -5.05 -22.84
C SER A 15 -11.01 -5.97 -22.22
N SER A 16 -9.84 -6.05 -22.85
CA SER A 16 -8.69 -6.80 -22.33
C SER A 16 -8.20 -6.23 -21.00
N ARG A 17 -8.18 -4.90 -20.86
CA ARG A 17 -7.83 -4.22 -19.61
C ARG A 17 -8.82 -4.54 -18.50
N GLN A 18 -10.13 -4.54 -18.78
CA GLN A 18 -11.17 -4.86 -17.80
C GLN A 18 -11.10 -6.31 -17.32
N VAL A 19 -10.93 -7.26 -18.24
CA VAL A 19 -10.77 -8.68 -17.91
C VAL A 19 -9.48 -8.90 -17.12
N THR A 20 -8.38 -8.26 -17.52
CA THR A 20 -7.10 -8.37 -16.84
C THR A 20 -7.16 -7.76 -15.44
N PHE A 21 -7.77 -6.59 -15.27
CA PHE A 21 -8.01 -5.97 -13.98
C PHE A 21 -8.78 -6.91 -13.06
N SER A 22 -9.90 -7.46 -13.53
CA SER A 22 -10.72 -8.38 -12.73
C SER A 22 -9.93 -9.61 -12.27
N LYS A 23 -9.17 -10.24 -13.18
CA LYS A 23 -8.37 -11.44 -12.85
C LYS A 23 -7.18 -11.12 -11.94
N ARG A 24 -6.43 -10.05 -12.23
CA ARG A 24 -5.25 -9.66 -11.43
C ARG A 24 -5.63 -9.17 -10.05
N ARG A 25 -6.69 -8.36 -9.92
CA ARG A 25 -7.22 -7.91 -8.63
C ARG A 25 -7.61 -9.10 -7.76
N LYS A 26 -8.36 -10.07 -8.29
CA LYS A 26 -8.71 -11.29 -7.57
C LYS A 26 -7.47 -12.08 -7.13
N GLY A 27 -6.49 -12.22 -8.02
CA GLY A 27 -5.23 -12.89 -7.69
C GLY A 27 -4.43 -12.17 -6.59
N LEU A 28 -4.38 -10.84 -6.64
CA LEU A 28 -3.72 -10.01 -5.62
C LEU A 28 -4.39 -10.15 -4.26
N PHE A 29 -5.72 -10.09 -4.21
CA PHE A 29 -6.49 -10.26 -2.98
C PHE A 29 -6.26 -11.65 -2.37
N LYS A 30 -6.25 -12.69 -3.20
CA LYS A 30 -5.92 -14.06 -2.75
C LYS A 30 -4.52 -14.13 -2.13
N LYS A 31 -3.53 -13.47 -2.75
CA LYS A 31 -2.16 -13.45 -2.22
C LYS A 31 -2.04 -12.67 -0.90
N ALA A 32 -2.74 -11.55 -0.77
CA ALA A 32 -2.80 -10.82 0.49
C ALA A 32 -3.45 -11.65 1.60
N GLN A 33 -4.54 -12.36 1.29
CA GLN A 33 -5.19 -13.28 2.23
C GLN A 33 -4.30 -14.46 2.63
N GLU A 34 -3.61 -15.08 1.67
CA GLU A 34 -2.66 -16.15 1.94
C GLU A 34 -1.54 -15.65 2.87
N LEU A 35 -0.97 -14.48 2.59
CA LEU A 35 0.11 -13.91 3.40
C LEU A 35 -0.35 -13.52 4.82
N SER A 36 -1.49 -12.84 4.95
CA SER A 36 -2.02 -12.46 6.27
C SER A 36 -2.29 -13.68 7.15
N THR A 37 -2.82 -14.74 6.54
CA THR A 37 -3.15 -15.99 7.26
C THR A 37 -1.88 -16.77 7.65
N LEU A 38 -0.92 -16.90 6.74
CA LEU A 38 0.29 -17.71 6.97
C LEU A 38 1.26 -17.07 7.97
N CYS A 39 1.27 -15.74 8.04
CA CYS A 39 2.29 -15.00 8.78
C CYS A 39 1.71 -14.11 9.89
N ASP A 40 0.41 -14.24 10.20
CA ASP A 40 -0.30 -13.39 11.17
C ASP A 40 -0.05 -11.89 10.94
N ALA A 41 -0.16 -11.49 9.68
CA ALA A 41 0.18 -10.14 9.23
C ALA A 41 -1.08 -9.29 8.98
N ASP A 42 -1.09 -8.07 9.54
CA ASP A 42 -2.10 -7.06 9.23
C ASP A 42 -1.88 -6.51 7.82
N ILE A 43 -2.85 -6.70 6.93
CA ILE A 43 -2.76 -6.24 5.52
C ILE A 43 -4.06 -5.53 5.14
N ALA A 44 -3.92 -4.35 4.54
CA ALA A 44 -4.99 -3.63 3.87
C ALA A 44 -4.63 -3.35 2.40
N LEU A 45 -5.59 -3.53 1.50
CA LEU A 45 -5.48 -3.24 0.07
C LEU A 45 -6.67 -2.39 -0.36
N ILE A 46 -6.39 -1.29 -1.06
CA ILE A 46 -7.40 -0.39 -1.64
C ILE A 46 -7.09 -0.24 -3.13
N VAL A 47 -8.08 -0.50 -3.98
CA VAL A 47 -7.95 -0.44 -5.44
C VAL A 47 -9.12 0.32 -6.05
N PHE A 48 -8.82 1.44 -6.70
CA PHE A 48 -9.78 2.15 -7.55
C PHE A 48 -9.64 1.69 -9.00
N SER A 49 -10.74 1.33 -9.64
CA SER A 49 -10.74 1.07 -11.08
C SER A 49 -10.66 2.38 -11.89
N ALA A 50 -10.40 2.26 -13.19
CA ALA A 50 -10.51 3.39 -14.12
C ALA A 50 -11.94 3.95 -14.24
N THR A 51 -12.94 3.26 -13.67
CA THR A 51 -14.34 3.72 -13.58
C THR A 51 -14.68 4.23 -12.17
N SER A 52 -13.67 4.60 -11.39
CA SER A 52 -13.78 5.09 -10.01
C SER A 52 -14.47 4.13 -9.03
N LYS A 53 -14.57 2.84 -9.36
CA LYS A 53 -15.16 1.85 -8.46
C LYS A 53 -14.11 1.39 -7.46
N LEU A 54 -14.46 1.47 -6.18
CA LEU A 54 -13.67 0.96 -5.07
C LEU A 54 -13.76 -0.57 -4.98
N PHE A 55 -12.61 -1.20 -4.79
CA PHE A 55 -12.47 -2.58 -4.38
C PHE A 55 -11.41 -2.65 -3.31
N ASP A 56 -11.72 -3.31 -2.20
CA ASP A 56 -10.86 -3.36 -1.04
C ASP A 56 -10.80 -4.75 -0.41
N TYR A 57 -9.74 -4.98 0.35
CA TYR A 57 -9.53 -6.16 1.18
C TYR A 57 -8.79 -5.71 2.45
N ALA A 58 -9.19 -6.27 3.59
CA ALA A 58 -8.46 -6.16 4.85
C ALA A 58 -8.37 -7.55 5.49
N SER A 59 -7.26 -7.85 6.18
CA SER A 59 -7.08 -9.08 6.95
C SER A 59 -8.06 -9.17 8.12
N SER A 60 -8.37 -8.03 8.74
CA SER A 60 -9.34 -7.87 9.84
C SER A 60 -10.34 -6.77 9.49
N SER A 61 -10.11 -5.54 9.95
CA SER A 61 -10.91 -4.35 9.64
C SER A 61 -10.03 -3.31 8.95
N MET A 62 -10.55 -2.71 7.88
CA MET A 62 -9.88 -1.62 7.17
C MET A 62 -9.57 -0.45 8.13
N GLN A 63 -10.52 -0.12 9.01
CA GLN A 63 -10.38 0.93 10.01
C GLN A 63 -9.23 0.62 10.98
N GLN A 64 -9.16 -0.60 11.50
CA GLN A 64 -8.10 -1.00 12.44
C GLN A 64 -6.70 -0.90 11.82
N VAL A 65 -6.55 -1.32 10.56
CA VAL A 65 -5.25 -1.25 9.86
C VAL A 65 -4.87 0.22 9.58
N ILE A 66 -5.82 1.07 9.20
CA ILE A 66 -5.59 2.51 8.99
C ILE A 66 -5.21 3.19 10.31
N GLU A 67 -5.94 2.92 11.40
CA GLU A 67 -5.60 3.47 12.72
C GLU A 67 -4.20 3.05 13.18
N ARG A 68 -3.79 1.81 12.89
CA ARG A 68 -2.43 1.32 13.17
C ARG A 68 -1.38 2.10 12.37
N LEU A 69 -1.66 2.40 11.10
CA LEU A 69 -0.80 3.24 10.25
C LEU A 69 -0.71 4.67 10.79
N ASP A 70 -1.83 5.26 11.22
CA ASP A 70 -1.86 6.62 11.76
C ASP A 70 -1.04 6.73 13.05
N ARG A 71 -1.20 5.77 13.97
CA ARG A 71 -0.38 5.68 15.19
C ARG A 71 1.12 5.57 14.88
N HIS A 72 1.47 4.72 13.92
CA HIS A 72 2.86 4.56 13.48
C HIS A 72 3.39 5.87 12.87
N SER A 73 2.61 6.51 12.00
CA SER A 73 2.99 7.78 11.37
C SER A 73 3.15 8.92 12.38
N ALA A 74 2.32 8.96 13.42
CA ALA A 74 2.43 9.92 14.51
C ALA A 74 3.74 9.73 15.30
N MET A 75 4.11 8.49 15.64
CA MET A 75 5.39 8.18 16.28
C MET A 75 6.58 8.62 15.41
N HIS A 76 6.56 8.31 14.10
CA HIS A 76 7.62 8.73 13.19
C HIS A 76 7.69 10.25 12.97
N ARG A 77 6.56 10.97 13.04
CA ARG A 77 6.58 12.44 13.03
C ARG A 77 7.28 12.98 14.27
N SER A 78 6.99 12.43 15.44
CA SER A 78 7.68 12.82 16.68
C SER A 78 9.18 12.56 16.56
N ASP A 79 9.59 11.37 16.13
CA ASP A 79 11.01 11.02 15.94
C ASP A 79 11.68 11.92 14.89
N ARG A 80 11.00 12.21 13.78
CA ARG A 80 11.51 13.15 12.77
C ARG A 80 11.65 14.57 13.32
N SER A 81 10.70 15.04 14.12
CA SER A 81 10.81 16.35 14.78
C SER A 81 11.95 16.39 15.81
N TYR A 82 12.18 15.31 16.56
CA TYR A 82 13.35 15.18 17.45
C TYR A 82 14.67 15.17 16.64
N MET A 83 14.72 14.43 15.54
CA MET A 83 15.90 14.43 14.65
C MET A 83 16.14 15.79 13.99
N GLU A 84 15.10 16.49 13.54
CA GLU A 84 15.20 17.86 12.98
C GLU A 84 15.66 18.88 14.02
N LEU A 85 15.16 18.78 15.27
CA LEU A 85 15.66 19.59 16.39
C LEU A 85 17.14 19.30 16.67
N GLN A 86 17.56 18.03 16.68
CA GLN A 86 18.98 17.67 16.89
C GLN A 86 19.89 18.16 15.77
N VAL A 87 19.46 18.07 14.51
CA VAL A 87 20.20 18.65 13.37
C VAL A 87 20.32 20.16 13.53
N SER A 88 19.25 20.84 13.94
CA SER A 88 19.26 22.28 14.22
C SER A 88 20.25 22.64 15.34
N PHE A 89 20.24 21.93 16.47
CA PHE A 89 21.20 22.15 17.57
C PHE A 89 22.64 21.87 17.15
N SER A 90 22.88 20.87 16.30
CA SER A 90 24.22 20.54 15.79
C SER A 90 24.75 21.66 14.88
N ASN A 91 23.89 22.23 14.03
CA ASN A 91 24.25 23.34 13.14
C ASN A 91 24.51 24.65 13.91
N ILE A 92 23.79 24.90 15.00
CA ILE A 92 24.00 26.08 15.86
C ILE A 92 25.35 26.02 16.57
N ASN A 93 25.77 24.85 17.07
CA ASN A 93 27.07 24.67 17.73
C ASN A 93 28.27 24.72 16.77
N LEU A 94 28.06 24.64 15.45
CA LEU A 94 29.12 24.79 14.45
C LEU A 94 29.32 26.26 14.01
N LEU A 95 28.43 27.16 14.43
CA LEU A 95 28.42 28.59 14.11
C LEU A 95 28.90 29.48 15.28
N LEU A 96 29.33 28.87 16.38
CA LEU A 96 29.97 29.49 17.55
C LEU A 96 31.38 28.92 17.72
#